data_AF-A0A6H9Z569-F1
#
_entry.id   AF-A0A6H9Z569-F1
#
_cell.length_a   1.000
_cell.length_b   1.000
_cell.length_c   1.000
_cell.angle_alpha   90.00
_cell.angle_beta   90.00
_cell.angle_gamma   90.00
#
_symmetry.space_group_name_H-M   'P 1'
#
loop_
_entity.id
_entity.type
_entity.pdbx_description
1 polymer ?
#
loop_
_entity_poly.entity_id
_entity_poly.type
_entity_poly.pdbx_seq_one_letter_code
_entity_poly.pdbx_strand_id
1 'polypeptide(L)'
;MRPARACARPTRAWARSTRARAGPTCVRASLAWACATSLSLRFHSRARGRCAVTRASLAVSVPALEAAQHWLQNAVAITAFAEPAEIPPAAGAAGMLAGSARLTAEQCLDIYRIDYQARLLETMRHQHPSLRVLLGDELFDDFAADYLRSHPPRSYTLARLDEDLADHLSAQRPDRDAPPAQREAWIDVMIDLVRYEHAFAQVADGPGLEGLPDRPPPALAQHHIDTGKARVTPAPCLRLLNVCAPVHSYHTDVGQGRRPAPPVPDPAHLVLFRHDYRVLTTAITPGAFALLDALTQGAALADAAEAACVALAEARHHLRHWAAQRWVRVSHLTDQHTLRPACTRQETSP
;
A
#
# COMPACT_ATOMS: atom_id res chain seq x y z
N MET A 1 -32.60 -30.78 11.07
CA MET A 1 -32.46 -29.32 11.18
C MET A 1 -31.80 -28.97 12.50
N ARG A 2 -30.51 -28.63 12.49
CA ARG A 2 -29.76 -28.11 13.64
C ARG A 2 -29.36 -26.66 13.32
N PRO A 3 -29.45 -25.70 14.27
CA PRO A 3 -29.26 -24.30 13.95
C PRO A 3 -27.78 -23.96 13.74
N ALA A 4 -27.54 -23.00 12.85
CA ALA A 4 -26.25 -22.43 12.55
C ALA A 4 -25.61 -21.85 13.82
N ARG A 5 -24.37 -22.26 14.12
CA ARG A 5 -23.54 -21.63 15.15
C ARG A 5 -23.11 -20.27 14.62
N ALA A 6 -23.59 -19.20 15.25
CA ALA A 6 -23.06 -17.87 15.06
C ALA A 6 -21.57 -17.85 15.40
N CYS A 7 -20.72 -17.43 14.46
CA CYS A 7 -19.32 -17.10 14.72
C CYS A 7 -19.27 -15.92 15.69
N ALA A 8 -19.13 -16.23 16.99
CA ALA A 8 -18.88 -15.24 18.01
C ALA A 8 -17.44 -14.71 17.86
N ARG A 9 -17.28 -13.39 17.69
CA ARG A 9 -15.98 -12.72 17.81
C ARG A 9 -15.39 -12.92 19.21
N PRO A 10 -14.13 -13.35 19.36
CA PRO A 10 -13.40 -13.15 20.60
C PRO A 10 -12.46 -11.93 20.47
N THR A 11 -12.89 -10.79 20.99
CA THR A 11 -12.17 -9.50 21.03
C THR A 11 -10.99 -9.43 22.01
N ARG A 12 -10.27 -10.52 22.31
CA ARG A 12 -9.27 -10.47 23.41
C ARG A 12 -7.99 -11.30 23.25
N ALA A 13 -7.75 -12.02 22.16
CA ALA A 13 -6.49 -12.78 22.01
C ALA A 13 -5.36 -11.88 21.47
N TRP A 14 -5.61 -11.18 20.37
CA TRP A 14 -4.67 -10.20 19.79
C TRP A 14 -4.40 -9.01 20.74
N ALA A 15 -5.45 -8.51 21.39
CA ALA A 15 -5.31 -7.39 22.34
C ALA A 15 -4.64 -7.76 23.68
N ARG A 16 -4.50 -9.06 24.02
CA ARG A 16 -3.86 -9.46 25.30
C ARG A 16 -2.35 -9.65 25.18
N SER A 17 -1.80 -9.90 24.00
CA SER A 17 -0.35 -9.83 23.80
C SER A 17 0.15 -8.37 23.80
N THR A 18 -0.69 -7.40 23.41
CA THR A 18 -0.36 -5.97 23.42
C THR A 18 -0.70 -5.26 24.75
N ARG A 19 -1.72 -5.69 25.51
CA ARG A 19 -2.14 -5.06 26.80
C ARG A 19 -1.35 -5.48 28.04
N ALA A 20 -0.11 -5.91 27.93
CA ALA A 20 0.72 -6.13 29.12
C ALA A 20 1.20 -4.83 29.78
N ARG A 21 0.99 -3.64 29.19
CA ARG A 21 1.33 -2.35 29.82
C ARG A 21 0.30 -1.28 29.46
N ALA A 22 -0.57 -0.93 30.40
CA ALA A 22 -1.44 0.24 30.32
C ALA A 22 -1.11 1.20 31.46
N GLY A 23 -0.80 2.44 31.10
CA GLY A 23 -0.83 3.65 31.95
C GLY A 23 -1.81 4.68 31.35
N PRO A 24 -2.30 5.67 32.12
CA PRO A 24 -3.67 6.14 31.99
C PRO A 24 -3.91 7.31 31.02
N THR A 25 -5.10 7.24 30.40
CA THR A 25 -6.03 8.29 29.89
C THR A 25 -5.49 9.69 29.60
N CYS A 26 -5.73 10.18 28.38
CA CYS A 26 -5.67 11.61 28.08
C CYS A 26 -6.80 12.08 27.15
N VAL A 27 -7.09 13.37 27.29
CA VAL A 27 -8.36 14.06 27.11
C VAL A 27 -8.58 14.52 25.67
N ARG A 28 -9.82 14.40 25.18
CA ARG A 28 -10.32 14.98 23.92
C ARG A 28 -10.15 16.51 23.91
N ALA A 29 -9.50 17.06 22.88
CA ALA A 29 -9.64 18.46 22.51
C ALA A 29 -9.87 18.58 20.99
N SER A 30 -11.07 19.00 20.63
CA SER A 30 -11.47 19.38 19.27
C SER A 30 -11.02 20.80 18.98
N LEU A 31 -10.41 21.07 17.81
CA LEU A 31 -10.31 22.43 17.29
C LEU A 31 -10.55 22.46 15.78
N ALA A 32 -11.60 23.19 15.41
CA ALA A 32 -11.93 23.62 14.06
C ALA A 32 -10.95 24.72 13.61
N TRP A 33 -10.66 24.79 12.31
CA TRP A 33 -9.84 25.85 11.72
C TRP A 33 -10.62 26.62 10.65
N ALA A 34 -10.61 27.94 10.80
CA ALA A 34 -11.14 28.91 9.85
C ALA A 34 -9.97 29.52 9.04
N CYS A 35 -10.17 29.61 7.73
CA CYS A 35 -9.30 30.31 6.78
C CYS A 35 -9.31 31.83 6.99
N ALA A 36 -8.16 32.49 6.81
CA ALA A 36 -8.07 33.83 6.24
C ALA A 36 -6.65 34.06 5.67
N THR A 37 -6.47 34.09 4.35
CA THR A 37 -6.46 35.25 3.43
C THR A 37 -5.27 36.21 3.56
N SER A 38 -4.64 36.39 2.40
CA SER A 38 -3.51 37.21 1.99
C SER A 38 -3.62 38.69 2.37
N LEU A 39 -2.51 39.29 2.80
CA LEU A 39 -2.31 40.74 2.66
C LEU A 39 -0.85 41.06 2.27
N SER A 40 -0.70 41.63 1.08
CA SER A 40 0.54 42.22 0.59
C SER A 40 0.83 43.55 1.29
N LEU A 41 2.06 43.77 1.76
CA LEU A 41 2.51 45.10 2.17
C LEU A 41 3.89 45.45 1.59
N ARG A 42 3.94 46.66 1.06
CA ARG A 42 5.03 47.28 0.30
C ARG A 42 6.16 47.73 1.22
N PHE A 43 7.40 47.46 0.82
CA PHE A 43 8.60 47.95 1.47
C PHE A 43 8.74 49.47 1.32
N HIS A 44 8.87 50.17 2.46
CA HIS A 44 9.45 51.52 2.52
C HIS A 44 10.81 51.42 3.20
N SER A 45 11.87 51.71 2.45
CA SER A 45 13.23 51.83 2.95
C SER A 45 13.42 53.15 3.69
N ARG A 46 13.91 53.14 4.94
CA ARG A 46 14.87 54.15 5.42
C ARG A 46 15.50 53.81 6.77
N ALA A 47 16.69 54.39 6.92
CA ALA A 47 17.50 54.61 8.11
C ALA A 47 18.40 53.47 8.61
N ARG A 48 19.67 53.62 8.24
CA ARG A 48 20.86 52.94 8.75
C ARG A 48 21.08 53.33 10.22
N GLY A 49 20.83 52.40 11.15
CA GLY A 49 21.39 52.42 12.50
C GLY A 49 22.41 51.28 12.61
N ARG A 50 23.70 51.61 12.79
CA ARG A 50 24.76 50.64 13.02
C ARG A 50 24.61 50.09 14.44
N CYS A 51 23.87 49.01 14.62
CA CYS A 51 24.07 48.12 15.75
C CYS A 51 25.21 47.17 15.37
N ALA A 52 26.40 47.42 15.91
CA ALA A 52 27.49 46.47 15.91
C ALA A 52 27.08 45.28 16.80
N VAL A 53 26.38 44.31 16.20
CA VAL A 53 26.31 42.96 16.77
C VAL A 53 27.69 42.39 16.58
N THR A 54 28.46 42.31 17.67
CA THR A 54 29.64 41.46 17.76
C THR A 54 29.19 40.05 17.42
N ARG A 55 29.41 39.68 16.16
CA ARG A 55 29.22 38.33 15.65
C ARG A 55 30.33 37.51 16.28
N ALA A 56 30.08 37.03 17.50
CA ALA A 56 30.77 35.84 17.99
C ALA A 56 30.43 34.76 16.97
N SER A 57 31.33 34.59 16.01
CA SER A 57 31.23 33.57 14.98
C SER A 57 31.49 32.24 15.66
N LEU A 58 30.52 31.75 16.42
CA LEU A 58 30.28 30.32 16.49
C LEU A 58 30.03 29.93 15.04
N ALA A 59 31.06 29.40 14.39
CA ALA A 59 30.92 28.74 13.11
C ALA A 59 30.00 27.55 13.37
N VAL A 60 28.69 27.78 13.35
CA VAL A 60 27.70 26.73 13.20
C VAL A 60 27.98 26.18 11.82
N SER A 61 28.81 25.15 11.77
CA SER A 61 29.08 24.42 10.54
C SER A 61 27.73 23.93 10.07
N VAL A 62 27.23 24.49 8.97
CA VAL A 62 26.00 24.01 8.35
C VAL A 62 26.22 22.53 8.05
N PRO A 63 25.41 21.62 8.61
CA PRO A 63 25.58 20.20 8.35
C PRO A 63 25.46 19.96 6.85
N ALA A 64 26.25 19.01 6.33
CA ALA A 64 26.06 18.55 4.96
C ALA A 64 24.60 18.10 4.76
N LEU A 65 24.05 18.31 3.57
CA LEU A 65 22.65 17.98 3.27
C LEU A 65 22.32 16.52 3.63
N GLU A 66 23.20 15.59 3.28
CA GLU A 66 23.07 14.17 3.58
C GLU A 66 22.98 13.93 5.10
N ALA A 67 23.85 14.54 5.89
CA ALA A 67 23.81 14.44 7.35
C ALA A 67 22.52 15.01 7.93
N ALA A 68 22.02 16.11 7.37
CA ALA A 68 20.75 16.70 7.79
C ALA A 68 19.53 15.82 7.44
N GLN A 69 19.54 15.21 6.26
CA GLN A 69 18.51 14.28 5.83
C GLN A 69 18.48 13.03 6.70
N HIS A 70 19.64 12.41 6.94
CA HIS A 70 19.76 11.23 7.79
C HIS A 70 19.31 11.53 9.23
N TRP A 71 19.73 12.68 9.78
CA TRP A 71 19.30 13.10 11.10
C TRP A 71 17.78 13.27 11.16
N LEU A 72 17.16 13.98 10.21
CA LEU A 72 15.71 14.20 10.21
C LEU A 72 14.92 12.91 10.04
N GLN A 73 15.37 12.01 9.17
CA GLN A 73 14.75 10.69 8.98
C GLN A 73 14.80 9.84 10.25
N ASN A 74 15.96 9.80 10.92
CA ASN A 74 16.10 9.08 12.18
C ASN A 74 15.27 9.74 13.29
N ALA A 75 15.28 11.07 13.37
CA ALA A 75 14.61 11.82 14.41
C ALA A 75 13.08 11.86 14.26
N VAL A 76 12.53 11.60 13.07
CA VAL A 76 11.09 11.64 12.82
C VAL A 76 10.55 10.29 12.37
N ALA A 77 11.01 9.78 11.23
CA ALA A 77 10.40 8.63 10.58
C ALA A 77 10.63 7.32 11.33
N ILE A 78 11.86 7.09 11.81
CA ILE A 78 12.21 5.87 12.54
C ILE A 78 11.62 5.88 13.96
N THR A 79 11.66 7.03 14.62
CA THR A 79 11.18 7.17 16.00
C THR A 79 9.69 7.49 16.09
N ALA A 80 8.98 7.56 14.96
CA ALA A 80 7.56 7.91 14.92
C ALA A 80 6.74 6.99 15.83
N PHE A 81 6.95 5.68 15.82
CA PHE A 81 6.16 4.76 16.66
C PHE A 81 6.98 4.09 17.76
N ALA A 82 8.19 4.61 18.03
CA ALA A 82 9.08 4.10 19.07
C ALA A 82 8.51 4.37 20.47
N GLU A 83 8.85 3.51 21.43
CA GLU A 83 8.46 3.74 22.82
C GLU A 83 9.16 4.99 23.38
N PRO A 84 8.58 5.72 24.35
CA PRO A 84 9.17 6.94 24.90
C PRO A 84 10.61 6.79 25.41
N ALA A 85 10.98 5.59 25.86
CA ALA A 85 12.33 5.27 26.33
C ALA A 85 13.34 5.04 25.18
N GLU A 86 12.85 4.76 23.97
CA GLU A 86 13.63 4.49 22.75
C GLU A 86 13.74 5.74 21.86
N ILE A 87 12.89 6.74 22.08
CA ILE A 87 12.99 8.04 21.41
C ILE A 87 14.28 8.69 21.94
N PRO A 88 15.32 8.88 21.09
CA PRO A 88 16.49 9.62 21.52
C PRO A 88 16.03 11.02 21.93
N PRO A 89 16.52 11.54 23.07
CA PRO A 89 16.18 12.89 23.50
C PRO A 89 16.42 13.83 22.32
N ALA A 90 15.61 14.86 22.17
CA ALA A 90 15.78 15.87 21.11
C ALA A 90 17.11 16.65 21.21
N ALA A 91 18.06 16.20 22.04
CA ALA A 91 19.43 16.62 22.10
C ALA A 91 20.05 16.66 20.69
N GLY A 92 20.49 17.86 20.30
CA GLY A 92 21.01 18.14 18.96
C GLY A 92 19.98 18.78 18.00
N ALA A 93 18.69 18.82 18.34
CA ALA A 93 17.67 19.51 17.54
C ALA A 93 17.99 20.99 17.39
N ALA A 94 18.41 21.69 18.44
CA ALA A 94 18.88 23.08 18.34
C ALA A 94 20.10 23.29 17.41
N GLY A 95 20.85 22.23 17.09
CA GLY A 95 21.94 22.27 16.11
C GLY A 95 21.47 22.08 14.65
N MET A 96 20.25 21.59 14.45
CA MET A 96 19.71 21.21 13.14
C MET A 96 18.47 22.03 12.73
N LEU A 97 17.69 22.47 13.71
CA LEU A 97 16.42 23.16 13.56
C LEU A 97 16.47 24.49 14.32
N ALA A 98 15.89 25.53 13.71
CA ALA A 98 15.66 26.78 14.40
C ALA A 98 14.43 26.67 15.31
N GLY A 99 14.55 27.19 16.54
CA GLY A 99 13.38 27.48 17.36
C GLY A 99 12.60 28.69 16.81
N SER A 100 11.47 28.98 17.45
CA SER A 100 10.70 30.21 17.26
C SER A 100 10.71 31.06 18.53
N ALA A 101 10.10 32.24 18.48
CA ALA A 101 9.92 33.08 19.67
C ALA A 101 9.08 32.41 20.77
N ARG A 102 8.30 31.36 20.44
CA ARG A 102 7.38 30.67 21.38
C ARG A 102 7.77 29.23 21.69
N LEU A 103 8.58 28.59 20.84
CA LEU A 103 8.90 27.17 20.92
C LEU A 103 10.39 26.95 20.71
N THR A 104 11.01 26.10 21.51
CA THR A 104 12.38 25.63 21.25
C THR A 104 12.42 24.70 20.03
N ALA A 105 13.61 24.44 19.49
CA ALA A 105 13.78 23.52 18.37
C ALA A 105 13.28 22.10 18.71
N GLU A 106 13.50 21.67 19.95
CA GLU A 106 13.04 20.40 20.51
C GLU A 106 11.51 20.34 20.55
N GLN A 107 10.86 21.40 21.06
CA GLN A 107 9.39 21.47 21.10
C GLN A 107 8.78 21.46 19.68
N CYS A 108 9.41 22.16 18.73
CA CYS A 108 9.00 22.11 17.33
C CYS A 108 9.10 20.69 16.75
N LEU A 109 10.20 19.98 17.04
CA LEU A 109 10.41 18.61 16.59
C LEU A 109 9.37 17.65 17.18
N ASP A 110 9.06 17.78 18.47
CA ASP A 110 8.07 16.92 19.14
C ASP A 110 6.67 17.13 18.58
N ILE A 111 6.25 18.38 18.32
CA ILE A 111 5.00 18.68 17.63
C ILE A 111 4.99 18.01 16.24
N TYR A 112 6.08 18.16 15.49
CA TYR A 112 6.18 17.57 14.15
C TYR A 112 6.11 16.04 14.17
N ARG A 113 6.70 15.38 15.18
CA ARG A 113 6.61 13.92 15.36
C ARG A 113 5.18 13.46 15.58
N ILE A 114 4.43 14.16 16.45
CA ILE A 114 3.02 13.85 16.75
C ILE A 114 2.18 13.99 15.47
N ASP A 115 2.33 15.09 14.74
CA ASP A 115 1.60 15.33 13.50
C ASP A 115 1.98 14.31 12.41
N TYR A 116 3.26 13.94 12.33
CA TYR A 116 3.74 12.94 11.38
C TYR A 116 3.13 11.57 11.66
N GLN A 117 3.13 11.10 12.91
CA GLN A 117 2.44 9.86 13.32
C GLN A 117 0.97 9.88 12.95
N ALA A 118 0.27 10.97 13.27
CA ALA A 118 -1.16 11.13 13.00
C ALA A 118 -1.45 11.01 11.49
N ARG A 119 -0.62 11.63 10.64
CA ARG A 119 -0.74 11.54 9.18
C ARG A 119 -0.49 10.13 8.63
N LEU A 120 0.44 9.38 9.21
CA LEU A 120 0.66 7.99 8.81
C LEU A 120 -0.55 7.11 9.16
N LEU A 121 -1.10 7.26 10.37
CA LEU A 121 -2.32 6.56 10.76
C LEU A 121 -3.52 6.95 9.89
N GLU A 122 -3.68 8.25 9.61
CA GLU A 122 -4.70 8.74 8.67
C GLU A 122 -4.55 8.11 7.28
N THR A 123 -3.32 8.01 6.77
CA THR A 123 -3.02 7.35 5.50
C THR A 123 -3.44 5.88 5.53
N MET A 124 -3.05 5.13 6.57
CA MET A 124 -3.45 3.73 6.72
C MET A 124 -4.98 3.58 6.69
N ARG A 125 -5.71 4.45 7.40
CA ARG A 125 -7.19 4.45 7.40
C ARG A 125 -7.78 4.71 6.01
N HIS A 126 -7.12 5.51 5.19
CA HIS A 126 -7.53 5.79 3.81
C HIS A 126 -7.19 4.66 2.84
N GLN A 127 -6.06 3.97 3.04
CA GLN A 127 -5.66 2.83 2.21
C GLN A 127 -6.46 1.56 2.51
N HIS A 128 -6.93 1.41 3.76
CA HIS A 128 -7.67 0.22 4.20
C HIS A 128 -9.04 0.52 4.82
N PRO A 129 -9.96 1.19 4.11
CA PRO A 129 -11.26 1.57 4.64
C PRO A 129 -12.13 0.36 5.02
N SER A 130 -12.02 -0.74 4.29
CA SER A 130 -12.82 -1.96 4.53
C SER A 130 -12.27 -2.72 5.73
N LEU A 131 -10.96 -2.83 5.86
CA LEU A 131 -10.33 -3.37 7.07
C LEU A 131 -10.72 -2.56 8.31
N ARG A 132 -10.73 -1.23 8.20
CA ARG A 132 -11.17 -0.33 9.27
C ARG A 132 -12.63 -0.58 9.67
N VAL A 133 -13.55 -0.75 8.72
CA VAL A 133 -14.93 -1.13 9.03
C VAL A 133 -15.02 -2.52 9.64
N LEU A 134 -14.19 -3.46 9.17
CA LEU A 134 -14.16 -4.83 9.67
C LEU A 134 -13.71 -4.87 11.13
N LEU A 135 -12.62 -4.19 11.49
CA LEU A 135 -12.03 -4.24 12.84
C LEU A 135 -12.68 -3.24 13.80
N GLY A 136 -13.17 -2.11 13.29
CA GLY A 136 -13.49 -0.92 14.06
C GLY A 136 -12.27 -0.01 14.26
N ASP A 137 -12.50 1.26 14.57
CA ASP A 137 -11.47 2.31 14.60
C ASP A 137 -10.33 2.00 15.58
N GLU A 138 -10.64 1.67 16.83
CA GLU A 138 -9.63 1.46 17.87
C GLU A 138 -8.70 0.30 17.53
N LEU A 139 -9.28 -0.85 17.14
CA LEU A 139 -8.50 -2.03 16.83
C LEU A 139 -7.67 -1.81 15.56
N PHE A 140 -8.25 -1.18 14.53
CA PHE A 140 -7.52 -0.82 13.32
C PHE A 140 -6.29 0.04 13.63
N ASP A 141 -6.46 1.08 14.47
CA ASP A 141 -5.37 1.98 14.85
C ASP A 141 -4.26 1.24 15.61
N ASP A 142 -4.62 0.32 16.52
CA ASP A 142 -3.66 -0.53 17.23
C ASP A 142 -2.83 -1.38 16.25
N PHE A 143 -3.48 -2.03 15.27
CA PHE A 143 -2.80 -2.83 14.24
C PHE A 143 -1.88 -1.98 13.36
N ALA A 144 -2.37 -0.81 12.90
CA ALA A 144 -1.61 0.09 12.05
C ALA A 144 -0.38 0.66 12.80
N ALA A 145 -0.55 1.05 14.06
CA ALA A 145 0.55 1.55 14.88
C ALA A 145 1.61 0.46 15.15
N ASP A 146 1.20 -0.79 15.39
CA ASP A 146 2.13 -1.90 15.55
C ASP A 146 2.94 -2.17 14.27
N TYR A 147 2.26 -2.21 13.12
CA TYR A 147 2.92 -2.37 11.83
C TYR A 147 3.90 -1.23 11.53
N LEU A 148 3.50 0.03 11.74
CA LEU A 148 4.35 1.19 11.47
C LEU A 148 5.56 1.30 12.43
N ARG A 149 5.48 0.67 13.60
CA ARG A 149 6.62 0.52 14.52
C ARG A 149 7.67 -0.44 13.99
N SER A 150 7.27 -1.56 13.40
CA SER A 150 8.20 -2.55 12.81
C SER A 150 8.62 -2.19 11.38
N HIS A 151 7.80 -1.43 10.65
CA HIS A 151 7.99 -1.04 9.25
C HIS A 151 7.92 0.49 9.09
N PRO A 152 8.87 1.25 9.65
CA PRO A 152 8.89 2.70 9.49
C PRO A 152 9.02 3.06 8.00
N PRO A 153 8.35 4.13 7.52
CA PRO A 153 8.31 4.46 6.10
C PRO A 153 9.71 4.71 5.52
N ARG A 154 10.03 4.07 4.39
CA ARG A 154 11.33 4.21 3.70
C ARG A 154 11.24 4.88 2.33
N SER A 155 10.03 5.28 1.93
CA SER A 155 9.78 5.89 0.63
C SER A 155 9.33 7.34 0.78
N TYR A 156 9.58 8.14 -0.25
CA TYR A 156 9.06 9.52 -0.33
C TYR A 156 7.54 9.54 -0.59
N THR A 157 6.96 8.43 -1.03
CA THR A 157 5.52 8.30 -1.28
C THR A 157 4.85 7.45 -0.20
N LEU A 158 3.65 7.88 0.20
CA LEU A 158 2.79 7.16 1.13
C LEU A 158 1.99 6.04 0.45
N ALA A 159 1.98 5.98 -0.88
CA ALA A 159 1.30 4.90 -1.63
C ALA A 159 1.92 3.51 -1.41
N ARG A 160 3.10 3.45 -0.78
CA ARG A 160 3.82 2.21 -0.43
C ARG A 160 3.84 1.93 1.07
N LEU A 161 3.06 2.67 1.84
CA LEU A 161 3.10 2.60 3.31
C LEU A 161 2.73 1.20 3.82
N ASP A 162 1.78 0.54 3.15
CA ASP A 162 1.18 -0.74 3.50
C ASP A 162 1.80 -1.95 2.77
N GLU A 163 2.94 -1.78 2.08
CA GLU A 163 3.51 -2.81 1.20
C GLU A 163 3.77 -4.16 1.89
N ASP A 164 4.14 -4.13 3.18
CA ASP A 164 4.45 -5.32 3.98
C ASP A 164 3.34 -5.64 5.00
N LEU A 165 2.20 -4.93 5.00
CA LEU A 165 1.18 -5.07 6.04
C LEU A 165 0.58 -6.48 6.09
N ALA A 166 0.26 -7.07 4.93
CA ALA A 166 -0.30 -8.41 4.86
C ALA A 166 0.68 -9.47 5.40
N ASP A 167 1.96 -9.32 5.10
CA ASP A 167 3.01 -10.24 5.54
C ASP A 167 3.31 -10.07 7.03
N HIS A 168 3.31 -8.83 7.53
CA HIS A 168 3.38 -8.53 8.97
C HIS A 168 2.24 -9.20 9.75
N LEU A 169 1.00 -9.06 9.28
CA LEU A 169 -0.18 -9.71 9.91
C LEU A 169 -0.06 -11.24 9.87
N SER A 170 0.42 -11.80 8.76
CA SER A 170 0.66 -13.24 8.62
C SER A 170 1.75 -13.74 9.58
N ALA A 171 2.83 -12.98 9.77
CA ALA A 171 3.95 -13.35 10.63
C ALA A 171 3.62 -13.23 12.12
N GLN A 172 2.76 -12.28 12.50
CA GLN A 172 2.36 -12.00 13.87
C GLN A 172 1.05 -12.67 14.32
N ARG A 173 0.38 -13.43 13.44
CA ARG A 173 -0.88 -14.08 13.81
C ARG A 173 -0.71 -15.01 15.02
N PRO A 174 -1.67 -15.06 15.98
CA PRO A 174 -1.48 -15.81 17.23
C PRO A 174 -1.51 -17.33 17.06
N ASP A 175 -2.15 -17.79 15.99
CA ASP A 175 -2.33 -19.18 15.59
C ASP A 175 -1.30 -19.64 14.55
N ARG A 176 -0.20 -18.87 14.35
CA ARG A 176 0.82 -19.15 13.33
C ARG A 176 1.38 -20.57 13.46
N ASP A 177 1.69 -20.98 14.68
CA ASP A 177 2.33 -22.27 14.96
C ASP A 177 1.30 -23.41 15.09
N ALA A 178 0.01 -23.12 14.98
CA ALA A 178 -1.04 -24.14 14.94
C ALA A 178 -1.08 -24.82 13.55
N PRO A 179 -1.45 -26.11 13.47
CA PRO A 179 -1.69 -26.79 12.21
C PRO A 179 -2.70 -26.02 11.34
N PRO A 180 -2.58 -26.00 10.00
CA PRO A 180 -3.47 -25.23 9.12
C PRO A 180 -4.96 -25.48 9.35
N ALA A 181 -5.36 -26.72 9.64
CA ALA A 181 -6.75 -27.09 9.91
C ALA A 181 -7.32 -26.52 11.23
N GLN A 182 -6.45 -26.00 12.12
CA GLN A 182 -6.81 -25.43 13.42
C GLN A 182 -6.68 -23.90 13.45
N ARG A 183 -6.20 -23.30 12.34
CA ARG A 183 -6.07 -21.85 12.23
C ARG A 183 -7.44 -21.18 12.12
N GLU A 184 -7.52 -19.98 12.67
CA GLU A 184 -8.74 -19.19 12.68
C GLU A 184 -8.94 -18.54 11.30
N ALA A 185 -9.93 -19.02 10.55
CA ALA A 185 -10.18 -18.58 9.17
C ALA A 185 -10.45 -17.07 9.04
N TRP A 186 -10.97 -16.40 10.08
CA TRP A 186 -11.21 -14.96 10.03
C TRP A 186 -9.92 -14.14 9.93
N ILE A 187 -8.78 -14.66 10.41
CA ILE A 187 -7.47 -14.02 10.26
C ILE A 187 -7.05 -14.05 8.79
N ASP A 188 -7.29 -15.17 8.10
CA ASP A 188 -7.02 -15.30 6.66
C ASP A 188 -7.91 -14.32 5.85
N VAL A 189 -9.19 -14.18 6.22
CA VAL A 189 -10.10 -13.19 5.61
C VAL A 189 -9.57 -11.76 5.78
N MET A 190 -9.06 -11.43 6.97
CA MET A 190 -8.48 -10.12 7.26
C MET A 190 -7.23 -9.85 6.41
N ILE A 191 -6.32 -10.83 6.33
CA ILE A 191 -5.09 -10.73 5.53
C ILE A 191 -5.41 -10.59 4.03
N ASP A 192 -6.37 -11.37 3.52
CA ASP A 192 -6.77 -11.28 2.12
C ASP A 192 -7.51 -9.98 1.81
N LEU A 193 -8.22 -9.39 2.79
CA LEU A 193 -8.78 -8.05 2.63
C LEU A 193 -7.70 -6.98 2.50
N VAL A 194 -6.62 -7.06 3.30
CA VAL A 194 -5.45 -6.17 3.17
C VAL A 194 -4.81 -6.32 1.79
N ARG A 195 -4.55 -7.57 1.35
CA ARG A 195 -3.98 -7.85 0.02
C ARG A 195 -4.86 -7.28 -1.09
N TYR A 196 -6.18 -7.43 -0.97
CA TYR A 196 -7.12 -6.92 -1.93
C TYR A 196 -7.11 -5.39 -2.00
N GLU A 197 -7.19 -4.69 -0.85
CA GLU A 197 -7.16 -3.23 -0.80
C GLU A 197 -5.84 -2.66 -1.33
N HIS A 198 -4.71 -3.29 -0.97
CA HIS A 198 -3.40 -2.94 -1.52
C HIS A 198 -3.36 -3.10 -3.04
N ALA A 199 -3.78 -4.26 -3.56
CA ALA A 199 -3.82 -4.50 -5.00
C ALA A 199 -4.78 -3.55 -5.73
N PHE A 200 -5.92 -3.22 -5.11
CA PHE A 200 -6.88 -2.25 -5.65
C PHE A 200 -6.22 -0.87 -5.81
N ALA A 201 -5.53 -0.38 -4.77
CA ALA A 201 -4.81 0.89 -4.81
C ALA A 201 -3.70 0.87 -5.87
N GLN A 202 -2.91 -0.20 -5.95
CA GLN A 202 -1.88 -0.36 -6.99
C GLN A 202 -2.46 -0.30 -8.41
N VAL A 203 -3.62 -0.91 -8.64
CA VAL A 203 -4.29 -0.88 -9.94
C VAL A 203 -4.89 0.50 -10.22
N ALA A 204 -5.43 1.17 -9.21
CA ALA A 204 -6.01 2.51 -9.34
C ALA A 204 -4.94 3.56 -9.71
N ASP A 205 -3.85 3.61 -8.94
CA ASP A 205 -2.80 4.64 -9.05
C ASP A 205 -1.69 4.27 -10.05
N GLY A 206 -1.61 2.98 -10.42
CA GLY A 206 -0.58 2.47 -11.32
C GLY A 206 -0.78 2.86 -12.79
N PRO A 207 0.20 2.51 -13.64
CA PRO A 207 0.08 2.65 -15.08
C PRO A 207 -1.04 1.74 -15.62
N GLY A 208 -1.97 2.33 -16.38
CA GLY A 208 -3.04 1.62 -17.08
C GLY A 208 -2.84 1.65 -18.60
N LEU A 209 -3.94 1.48 -19.33
CA LEU A 209 -3.95 1.46 -20.80
C LEU A 209 -4.57 2.70 -21.44
N GLU A 210 -4.92 3.70 -20.63
CA GLU A 210 -5.53 4.94 -21.07
C GLU A 210 -4.58 5.69 -22.00
N GLY A 211 -5.10 6.18 -23.13
CA GLY A 211 -4.29 6.83 -24.17
C GLY A 211 -3.48 5.87 -25.06
N LEU A 212 -3.41 4.56 -24.75
CA LEU A 212 -2.83 3.59 -25.66
C LEU A 212 -3.85 3.14 -26.71
N PRO A 213 -3.51 3.19 -28.02
CA PRO A 213 -4.43 2.81 -29.07
C PRO A 213 -4.87 1.36 -28.89
N ASP A 214 -6.15 1.11 -29.12
CA ASP A 214 -6.66 -0.24 -29.22
C ASP A 214 -6.25 -0.81 -30.58
N ARG A 215 -5.25 -1.68 -30.58
CA ARG A 215 -4.72 -2.28 -31.81
C ARG A 215 -5.22 -3.72 -31.89
N PRO A 216 -5.96 -4.09 -32.95
CA PRO A 216 -6.38 -5.47 -33.12
C PRO A 216 -5.16 -6.39 -33.21
N PRO A 217 -5.27 -7.63 -32.70
CA PRO A 217 -4.19 -8.60 -32.80
C PRO A 217 -3.84 -8.80 -34.28
N PRO A 218 -2.56 -8.71 -34.68
CA PRO A 218 -2.20 -8.93 -36.08
C PRO A 218 -2.41 -10.40 -36.46
N ALA A 219 -2.54 -10.70 -37.75
CA ALA A 219 -2.86 -12.05 -38.24
C ALA A 219 -1.94 -13.16 -37.68
N LEU A 220 -0.66 -12.85 -37.42
CA LEU A 220 0.30 -13.77 -36.81
C LEU A 220 -0.11 -14.21 -35.39
N ALA A 221 -0.81 -13.35 -34.63
CA ALA A 221 -1.30 -13.68 -33.30
C ALA A 221 -2.38 -14.75 -33.39
N GLN A 222 -3.25 -14.66 -34.39
CA GLN A 222 -4.30 -15.64 -34.61
C GLN A 222 -3.71 -17.03 -34.89
N HIS A 223 -2.67 -17.11 -35.74
CA HIS A 223 -1.98 -18.37 -36.00
C HIS A 223 -1.35 -18.99 -34.73
N HIS A 224 -0.73 -18.19 -33.87
CA HIS A 224 -0.18 -18.69 -32.61
C HIS A 224 -1.26 -19.15 -31.63
N ILE A 225 -2.41 -18.48 -31.58
CA ILE A 225 -3.56 -18.92 -30.79
C ILE A 225 -4.03 -20.29 -31.29
N ASP A 226 -4.20 -20.44 -32.60
CA ASP A 226 -4.76 -21.67 -33.20
C ASP A 226 -3.83 -22.88 -33.00
N THR A 227 -2.51 -22.66 -33.13
CA THR A 227 -1.48 -23.69 -32.90
C THR A 227 -1.17 -23.94 -31.43
N GLY A 228 -1.76 -23.19 -30.48
CA GLY A 228 -1.48 -23.31 -29.04
C GLY A 228 -0.13 -22.75 -28.60
N LYS A 229 0.60 -22.07 -29.49
CA LYS A 229 1.93 -21.49 -29.23
C LYS A 229 1.90 -20.02 -28.78
N ALA A 230 0.71 -19.44 -28.63
CA ALA A 230 0.54 -18.07 -28.18
C ALA A 230 1.15 -17.89 -26.78
N ARG A 231 1.90 -16.80 -26.62
CA ARG A 231 2.34 -16.26 -25.33
C ARG A 231 1.73 -14.89 -25.17
N VAL A 232 1.66 -14.38 -23.95
CA VAL A 232 1.03 -13.10 -23.67
C VAL A 232 1.93 -12.13 -22.92
N THR A 233 1.63 -10.85 -23.08
CA THR A 233 2.12 -9.77 -22.24
C THR A 233 0.91 -9.22 -21.47
N PRO A 234 0.90 -9.30 -20.12
CA PRO A 234 -0.19 -8.75 -19.33
C PRO A 234 -0.23 -7.22 -19.43
N ALA A 235 -1.42 -6.65 -19.28
CA ALA A 235 -1.55 -5.21 -19.07
C ALA A 235 -0.85 -4.80 -17.77
N PRO A 236 -0.26 -3.59 -17.70
CA PRO A 236 0.47 -3.14 -16.51
C PRO A 236 -0.42 -3.05 -15.25
N CYS A 237 -1.72 -2.82 -15.44
CA CYS A 237 -2.74 -2.76 -14.40
C CYS A 237 -3.44 -4.11 -14.13
N LEU A 238 -3.03 -5.21 -14.76
CA LEU A 238 -3.58 -6.53 -14.46
C LEU A 238 -3.00 -7.04 -13.14
N ARG A 239 -3.86 -7.45 -12.21
CA ARG A 239 -3.48 -8.19 -11.00
C ARG A 239 -4.38 -9.41 -10.83
N LEU A 240 -3.80 -10.50 -10.34
CA LEU A 240 -4.48 -11.74 -10.01
C LEU A 240 -4.37 -11.95 -8.50
N LEU A 241 -5.50 -12.26 -7.84
CA LEU A 241 -5.51 -12.59 -6.42
C LEU A 241 -6.34 -13.85 -6.15
N ASN A 242 -5.75 -14.77 -5.38
CA ASN A 242 -6.47 -15.85 -4.73
C ASN A 242 -6.84 -15.38 -3.32
N VAL A 243 -8.12 -15.48 -2.97
CA VAL A 243 -8.62 -15.07 -1.66
C VAL A 243 -9.48 -16.16 -1.05
N CYS A 244 -9.47 -16.30 0.27
CA CYS A 244 -10.23 -17.30 1.01
C CYS A 244 -11.71 -16.94 1.22
N ALA A 245 -12.09 -15.70 0.91
CA ALA A 245 -13.45 -15.18 1.03
C ALA A 245 -13.71 -14.09 -0.03
N PRO A 246 -14.98 -13.73 -0.33
CA PRO A 246 -15.33 -12.71 -1.32
C PRO A 246 -15.08 -11.29 -0.81
N VAL A 247 -13.84 -10.97 -0.44
CA VAL A 247 -13.40 -9.69 0.12
C VAL A 247 -13.66 -8.51 -0.82
N HIS A 248 -13.63 -8.74 -2.13
CA HIS A 248 -13.98 -7.74 -3.14
C HIS A 248 -15.43 -7.26 -3.03
N SER A 249 -16.36 -8.17 -2.72
CA SER A 249 -17.78 -7.83 -2.54
C SER A 249 -17.97 -7.01 -1.26
N TYR A 250 -17.30 -7.42 -0.17
CA TYR A 250 -17.29 -6.67 1.08
C TYR A 250 -16.70 -5.26 0.91
N HIS A 251 -15.57 -5.12 0.23
CA HIS A 251 -14.97 -3.83 -0.10
C HIS A 251 -15.92 -2.95 -0.93
N THR A 252 -16.58 -3.53 -1.93
CA THR A 252 -17.55 -2.80 -2.76
C THR A 252 -18.71 -2.26 -1.91
N ASP A 253 -19.24 -3.07 -1.00
CA ASP A 253 -20.32 -2.67 -0.09
C ASP A 253 -19.88 -1.53 0.85
N VAL A 254 -18.71 -1.65 1.46
CA VAL A 254 -18.14 -0.61 2.34
C VAL A 254 -17.91 0.68 1.56
N GLY A 255 -17.37 0.61 0.34
CA GLY A 255 -17.18 1.76 -0.53
C GLY A 255 -18.48 2.48 -0.92
N GLN A 256 -19.61 1.78 -0.88
CA GLN A 256 -20.95 2.35 -1.09
C GLN A 256 -21.59 2.87 0.21
N GLY A 257 -20.82 2.96 1.30
CA GLY A 257 -21.28 3.43 2.60
C GLY A 257 -22.12 2.41 3.38
N ARG A 258 -22.20 1.16 2.91
CA ARG A 258 -22.87 0.09 3.65
C ARG A 258 -22.00 -0.42 4.81
N ARG A 259 -22.65 -1.12 5.74
CA ARG A 259 -21.99 -1.87 6.82
C ARG A 259 -22.35 -3.36 6.70
N PRO A 260 -21.80 -4.06 5.70
CA PRO A 260 -22.06 -5.49 5.50
C PRO A 260 -21.56 -6.32 6.70
N ALA A 261 -22.09 -7.53 6.85
CA ALA A 261 -21.51 -8.50 7.77
C ALA A 261 -20.10 -8.89 7.31
N PRO A 262 -19.21 -9.30 8.23
CA PRO A 262 -17.90 -9.83 7.87
C PRO A 262 -17.98 -10.94 6.80
N PRO A 263 -17.04 -10.98 5.84
CA PRO A 263 -17.03 -12.02 4.82
C PRO A 263 -16.87 -13.39 5.48
N VAL A 264 -17.62 -14.37 4.98
CA VAL A 264 -17.50 -15.77 5.39
C VAL A 264 -16.55 -16.46 4.41
N PRO A 265 -15.71 -17.42 4.86
CA PRO A 265 -14.85 -18.19 3.97
C PRO A 265 -15.63 -18.84 2.82
N ASP A 266 -15.27 -18.44 1.61
CA ASP A 266 -15.76 -18.93 0.32
C ASP A 266 -14.70 -18.52 -0.72
N PRO A 267 -13.77 -19.44 -1.05
CA PRO A 267 -12.61 -19.10 -1.87
C PRO A 267 -12.99 -18.52 -3.23
N ALA A 268 -12.29 -17.46 -3.63
CA ALA A 268 -12.52 -16.78 -4.89
C ALA A 268 -11.20 -16.47 -5.61
N HIS A 269 -11.28 -16.49 -6.94
CA HIS A 269 -10.18 -16.20 -7.85
C HIS A 269 -10.47 -14.89 -8.56
N LEU A 270 -9.73 -13.84 -8.24
CA LEU A 270 -10.03 -12.47 -8.63
C LEU A 270 -9.06 -11.97 -9.70
N VAL A 271 -9.62 -11.27 -10.67
CA VAL A 271 -8.88 -10.44 -11.62
C VAL A 271 -9.21 -8.98 -11.34
N LEU A 272 -8.17 -8.18 -11.08
CA LEU A 272 -8.28 -6.74 -10.97
C LEU A 272 -7.66 -6.11 -12.22
N PHE A 273 -8.36 -5.12 -12.77
CA PHE A 273 -7.95 -4.44 -13.98
C PHE A 273 -8.47 -2.99 -13.96
N ARG A 274 -7.75 -2.07 -14.61
CA ARG A 274 -8.20 -0.67 -14.76
C ARG A 274 -8.68 -0.41 -16.18
N HIS A 275 -9.90 0.10 -16.30
CA HIS A 275 -10.47 0.61 -17.55
C HIS A 275 -11.01 2.01 -17.34
N ASP A 276 -10.56 2.97 -18.15
CA ASP A 276 -10.92 4.39 -18.05
C ASP A 276 -10.84 4.94 -16.62
N TYR A 277 -9.69 4.74 -15.97
CA TYR A 277 -9.42 5.15 -14.59
C TYR A 277 -10.36 4.52 -13.52
N ARG A 278 -11.11 3.47 -13.88
CA ARG A 278 -11.95 2.71 -12.95
C ARG A 278 -11.38 1.32 -12.75
N VAL A 279 -11.19 0.94 -11.49
CA VAL A 279 -10.80 -0.42 -11.13
C VAL A 279 -12.01 -1.33 -11.23
N LEU A 280 -11.87 -2.40 -11.99
CA LEU A 280 -12.82 -3.48 -12.14
C LEU A 280 -12.26 -4.72 -11.45
N THR A 281 -13.06 -5.36 -10.62
CA THR A 281 -12.75 -6.68 -10.05
C THR A 281 -13.74 -7.70 -10.58
N THR A 282 -13.25 -8.79 -11.14
CA THR A 282 -14.08 -9.90 -11.65
C THR A 282 -13.64 -11.21 -11.02
N ALA A 283 -14.58 -12.00 -10.51
CA ALA A 283 -14.32 -13.37 -10.09
C ALA A 283 -14.39 -14.31 -11.30
N ILE A 284 -13.41 -15.20 -11.44
CA ILE A 284 -13.33 -16.19 -12.52
C ILE A 284 -13.24 -17.61 -11.96
N THR A 285 -13.40 -18.61 -12.82
CA THR A 285 -13.31 -20.01 -12.40
C THR A 285 -11.86 -20.39 -12.04
N PRO A 286 -11.64 -21.41 -11.18
CA PRO A 286 -10.29 -21.85 -10.82
C PRO A 286 -9.42 -22.23 -12.03
N GLY A 287 -9.99 -22.94 -13.01
CA GLY A 287 -9.28 -23.32 -14.24
C GLY A 287 -8.91 -22.11 -15.10
N ALA A 288 -9.82 -21.14 -15.25
CA ALA A 288 -9.54 -19.90 -15.97
C ALA A 288 -8.45 -19.07 -15.25
N PHE A 289 -8.46 -19.05 -13.92
CA PHE A 289 -7.43 -18.37 -13.13
C PHE A 289 -6.06 -19.03 -13.31
N ALA A 290 -5.97 -20.35 -13.14
CA ALA A 290 -4.72 -21.09 -13.32
C ALA A 290 -4.15 -20.91 -14.74
N LEU A 291 -5.02 -20.92 -15.75
CA LEU A 291 -4.64 -20.64 -17.13
C LEU A 291 -4.08 -19.22 -17.30
N LEU A 292 -4.78 -18.21 -16.78
CA LEU A 292 -4.34 -16.81 -16.89
C LEU A 292 -3.03 -16.58 -16.14
N ASP A 293 -2.89 -17.12 -14.92
CA ASP A 293 -1.67 -17.04 -14.11
C ASP A 293 -0.47 -17.63 -14.86
N ALA A 294 -0.59 -18.86 -15.36
CA ALA A 294 0.47 -19.51 -16.14
C ALA A 294 0.85 -18.72 -17.40
N LEU A 295 -0.14 -18.16 -18.11
CA LEU A 295 0.09 -17.29 -19.27
C LEU A 295 0.85 -16.01 -18.89
N THR A 296 0.50 -15.35 -17.76
CA THR A 296 1.19 -14.14 -17.29
C THR A 296 2.62 -14.39 -16.81
N GLN A 297 2.91 -15.61 -16.35
CA GLN A 297 4.27 -16.08 -16.06
C GLN A 297 5.06 -16.46 -17.34
N GLY A 298 4.42 -16.33 -18.49
CA GLY A 298 5.04 -16.43 -19.80
C GLY A 298 4.88 -17.78 -20.48
N ALA A 299 4.12 -18.74 -19.93
CA ALA A 299 3.89 -20.05 -20.56
C ALA A 299 3.22 -19.92 -21.95
N ALA A 300 3.42 -20.93 -22.82
CA ALA A 300 2.66 -21.02 -24.07
C ALA A 300 1.24 -21.52 -23.77
N LEU A 301 0.27 -21.15 -24.62
CA LEU A 301 -1.14 -21.45 -24.41
C LEU A 301 -1.43 -22.94 -24.21
N ALA A 302 -0.78 -23.83 -24.97
CA ALA A 302 -0.95 -25.27 -24.83
C ALA A 302 -0.46 -25.78 -23.48
N ASP A 303 0.75 -25.38 -23.08
CA ASP A 303 1.35 -25.77 -21.79
C ASP A 303 0.53 -25.23 -20.62
N ALA A 304 0.06 -23.98 -20.72
CA ALA A 304 -0.78 -23.34 -19.72
C ALA A 304 -2.16 -24.02 -19.61
N ALA A 305 -2.74 -24.45 -20.75
CA ALA A 305 -3.99 -25.19 -20.77
C ALA A 305 -3.86 -26.57 -20.11
N GLU A 306 -2.77 -27.29 -20.41
CA GLU A 306 -2.46 -28.58 -19.78
C GLU A 306 -2.27 -28.43 -18.27
N ALA A 307 -1.44 -27.47 -17.83
CA ALA A 307 -1.20 -27.21 -16.41
C ALA A 307 -2.45 -26.79 -15.64
N ALA A 308 -3.35 -26.03 -16.28
CA ALA A 308 -4.62 -25.61 -15.70
C ALA A 308 -5.73 -26.68 -15.79
N CYS A 309 -5.45 -27.84 -16.41
CA CYS A 309 -6.44 -28.87 -16.74
C CYS A 309 -7.65 -28.33 -17.54
N VAL A 310 -7.40 -27.37 -18.44
CA VAL A 310 -8.40 -26.75 -19.32
C VAL A 310 -8.22 -27.28 -20.75
N ALA A 311 -9.31 -27.64 -21.43
CA ALA A 311 -9.22 -28.07 -22.81
C ALA A 311 -8.65 -26.96 -23.70
N LEU A 312 -7.72 -27.28 -24.62
CA LEU A 312 -7.08 -26.26 -25.46
C LEU A 312 -8.09 -25.40 -26.25
N ALA A 313 -9.24 -25.96 -26.64
CA ALA A 313 -10.31 -25.20 -27.29
C ALA A 313 -10.91 -24.11 -26.38
N GLU A 314 -11.13 -24.45 -25.11
CA GLU A 314 -11.61 -23.52 -24.08
C GLU A 314 -10.54 -22.49 -23.72
N ALA A 315 -9.27 -22.91 -23.61
CA ALA A 315 -8.15 -21.99 -23.39
C ALA A 315 -8.02 -20.95 -24.51
N ARG A 316 -8.20 -21.35 -25.78
CA ARG A 316 -8.26 -20.41 -26.92
C ARG A 316 -9.45 -19.46 -26.81
N HIS A 317 -10.60 -19.92 -26.32
CA HIS A 317 -11.77 -19.06 -26.13
C HIS A 317 -11.48 -18.00 -25.05
N HIS A 318 -10.97 -18.42 -23.89
CA HIS A 318 -10.55 -17.51 -22.82
C HIS A 318 -9.53 -16.48 -23.29
N LEU A 319 -8.48 -16.91 -24.00
CA LEU A 319 -7.44 -16.00 -24.49
C LEU A 319 -8.02 -14.93 -25.43
N ARG A 320 -8.93 -15.30 -26.35
CA ARG A 320 -9.59 -14.33 -27.23
C ARG A 320 -10.45 -13.34 -26.42
N HIS A 321 -11.17 -13.83 -25.42
CA HIS A 321 -11.99 -12.99 -24.55
C HIS A 321 -11.16 -11.99 -23.75
N TRP A 322 -10.08 -12.44 -23.11
CA TRP A 322 -9.19 -11.57 -22.32
C TRP A 322 -8.41 -10.58 -23.18
N ALA A 323 -8.03 -10.97 -24.40
CA ALA A 323 -7.44 -10.05 -25.37
C ALA A 323 -8.43 -8.94 -25.78
N ALA A 324 -9.70 -9.29 -25.99
CA ALA A 324 -10.74 -8.30 -26.27
C ALA A 324 -11.01 -7.35 -25.09
N GLN A 325 -10.87 -7.85 -23.84
CA GLN A 325 -10.92 -7.03 -22.63
C GLN A 325 -9.63 -6.26 -22.36
N ARG A 326 -8.59 -6.43 -23.20
CA ARG A 326 -7.26 -5.85 -23.07
C ARG A 326 -6.52 -6.24 -21.78
N TRP A 327 -6.94 -7.30 -21.10
CA TRP A 327 -6.22 -7.83 -19.94
C TRP A 327 -4.82 -8.31 -20.33
N VAL A 328 -4.72 -8.89 -21.52
CA VAL A 328 -3.49 -9.42 -22.09
C VAL A 328 -3.37 -9.04 -23.56
N ARG A 329 -2.14 -8.95 -24.05
CA ARG A 329 -1.82 -8.90 -25.49
C ARG A 329 -1.08 -10.15 -25.89
N VAL A 330 -1.44 -10.75 -27.02
CA VAL A 330 -0.66 -11.86 -27.58
C VAL A 330 0.68 -11.32 -28.08
N SER A 331 1.77 -11.85 -27.55
CA SER A 331 3.13 -11.44 -27.91
C SER A 331 3.53 -12.03 -29.25
N HIS A 332 4.23 -11.24 -30.05
CA HIS A 332 5.02 -11.76 -31.16
C HIS A 332 6.45 -11.95 -30.66
N LEU A 333 7.08 -13.07 -31.01
CA LEU A 333 8.47 -13.36 -30.62
C LEU A 333 9.46 -12.23 -30.97
N THR A 334 9.08 -11.33 -31.89
CA THR A 334 9.85 -10.14 -32.28
C THR A 334 9.87 -9.01 -31.24
N ASP A 335 8.95 -8.98 -30.26
CA ASP A 335 8.86 -7.91 -29.26
C ASP A 335 9.73 -8.15 -28.00
N GLN A 336 10.40 -9.30 -27.88
CA GLN A 336 11.24 -9.62 -26.71
C GLN A 336 12.57 -8.84 -26.64
N HIS A 337 12.89 -8.04 -27.67
CA HIS A 337 14.16 -7.31 -27.73
C HIS A 337 14.09 -5.84 -27.25
N THR A 338 12.91 -5.31 -26.94
CA THR A 338 12.73 -3.86 -26.65
C THR A 338 12.41 -3.50 -25.21
N LEU A 339 12.40 -4.45 -24.27
CA LEU A 339 12.33 -4.17 -22.84
C LEU A 339 13.56 -4.68 -22.10
N ARG A 340 14.75 -4.25 -22.54
CA ARG A 340 15.90 -4.15 -21.63
C ARG A 340 15.75 -2.82 -20.87
N PRO A 341 15.86 -2.80 -19.53
CA PRO A 341 15.98 -1.55 -18.80
C PRO A 341 17.21 -0.82 -19.34
N ALA A 342 17.06 0.48 -19.63
CA ALA A 342 18.19 1.33 -19.93
C ALA A 342 19.16 1.24 -18.76
N CYS A 343 20.24 0.48 -18.95
CA CYS A 343 21.33 0.37 -18.01
C CYS A 343 21.91 1.78 -17.86
N THR A 344 21.79 2.30 -16.65
CA THR A 344 22.44 3.51 -16.15
C THR A 344 23.87 3.60 -16.68
N ARG A 345 24.17 4.62 -17.49
CA ARG A 345 25.55 5.03 -17.71
C ARG A 345 26.07 5.56 -16.37
N GLN A 346 27.02 4.83 -15.81
CA GLN A 346 27.95 5.35 -14.81
C GLN A 346 28.79 6.44 -15.50
N GLU A 347 28.61 7.69 -15.09
CA GLU A 347 29.63 8.72 -15.26
C GLU A 347 30.68 8.50 -14.16
N THR A 348 31.81 7.93 -14.57
CA THR A 348 33.05 7.98 -13.80
C THR A 348 33.66 9.38 -13.98
N SER A 349 33.69 10.16 -12.90
CA SER A 349 34.58 11.32 -12.78
C SER A 349 36.04 10.86 -12.61
N PRO A 350 37.01 11.72 -12.92
CA PRO A 350 37.63 12.51 -11.85
C PRO A 350 37.09 13.93 -11.71
#